data_AF-A0A522WH29-F1
#
_entry.id   AF-A0A522WH29-F1
#
_cell.length_a   1.000
_cell.length_b   1.000
_cell.length_c   1.000
_cell.angle_alpha   90.00
_cell.angle_beta   90.00
_cell.angle_gamma   90.00
#
_symmetry.space_group_name_H-M   'P 1'
#
loop_
_entity.id
_entity.type
_entity.pdbx_description
1 polymer ?
#
loop_
_entity_poly.entity_id
_entity_poly.type
_entity_poly.pdbx_seq_one_letter_code
_entity_poly.pdbx_strand_id
1 'polypeptide(L)' 'MDAATLEMVLTAYDETVQDAMAGGHSDEVAHAEGLTAAAMLLAAVTGVEDSAARAEVEGINPKARLAA' A
#
# COMPACT_ATOMS: atom_id res chain seq x y z
N MET A 1 0.09 -10.72 -8.48
CA MET A 1 -0.24 -9.41 -9.08
C MET A 1 0.32 -9.22 -10.49
N ASP A 2 -0.44 -8.67 -11.43
CA ASP A 2 0.08 -8.21 -12.73
C ASP A 2 0.73 -6.81 -12.62
N ALA A 3 1.33 -6.31 -13.70
CA ALA A 3 2.09 -5.05 -13.67
C ALA A 3 1.20 -3.83 -13.39
N ALA A 4 0.00 -3.78 -13.97
CA ALA A 4 -0.91 -2.66 -13.79
C ALA A 4 -1.45 -2.61 -12.35
N THR A 5 -1.84 -3.75 -11.79
CA THR A 5 -2.30 -3.85 -10.40
C THR A 5 -1.16 -3.51 -9.44
N LEU A 6 0.08 -3.91 -9.75
CA LEU A 6 1.25 -3.56 -8.93
C LEU A 6 1.51 -2.06 -8.90
N GLU A 7 1.47 -1.40 -10.05
CA GLU A 7 1.61 0.06 -10.12
C GLU A 7 0.52 0.75 -9.28
N MET A 8 -0.74 0.34 -9.42
CA MET A 8 -1.85 0.87 -8.63
C MET A 8 -1.63 0.72 -7.12
N VAL A 9 -1.22 -0.46 -6.67
CA VAL A 9 -0.94 -0.76 -5.25
C VAL A 9 0.21 0.09 -4.71
N LEU A 10 1.29 0.25 -5.47
CA LEU A 10 2.43 1.07 -5.07
C LEU A 10 2.08 2.56 -5.01
N THR A 11 1.31 3.07 -5.99
CA THR A 11 0.85 4.46 -6.00
C THR A 11 -0.04 4.75 -4.79
N ALA A 12 -1.03 3.90 -4.50
CA ALA A 12 -1.90 4.12 -3.34
C ALA A 12 -1.15 4.05 -2.01
N TYR A 13 -0.14 3.17 -1.89
CA TYR A 13 0.76 3.17 -0.74
C TYR A 13 1.50 4.51 -0.63
N ASP A 14 2.15 4.96 -1.70
CA ASP A 14 3.01 6.14 -1.69
C ASP A 14 2.22 7.44 -1.43
N GLU A 15 1.10 7.64 -2.13
CA GLU A 15 0.23 8.81 -1.94
C GLU A 15 -0.26 8.90 -0.49
N THR A 16 -0.70 7.77 0.08
CA THR A 16 -1.18 7.74 1.47
C THR A 16 -0.06 8.01 2.47
N VAL A 17 1.14 7.47 2.24
CA VAL A 17 2.32 7.77 3.07
C VAL A 17 2.67 9.26 3.01
N GLN A 18 2.70 9.83 1.81
CA GLN A 18 3.02 11.25 1.62
C GLN A 18 1.99 12.15 2.30
N ASP A 19 0.70 11.84 2.16
CA ASP A 19 -0.38 12.57 2.82
C ASP A 19 -0.30 12.49 4.36
N ALA A 20 -0.09 11.29 4.90
CA ALA A 20 0.06 11.09 6.35
C ALA A 20 1.29 11.84 6.91
N MET A 21 2.42 11.79 6.19
CA MET A 21 3.63 12.53 6.54
C MET A 21 3.42 14.05 6.46
N ALA A 22 2.72 14.54 5.42
CA ALA A 22 2.35 15.95 5.28
C ALA A 22 1.40 16.40 6.40
N GLY A 23 0.57 15.49 6.93
CA GLY A 23 -0.27 15.67 8.11
C GLY A 23 0.49 15.67 9.44
N GLY A 24 1.82 15.43 9.43
CA GLY A 24 2.66 15.40 10.63
C GLY A 24 2.64 14.08 11.39
N HIS A 25 2.17 13.00 10.78
CA HIS A 25 2.24 11.65 11.37
C HIS A 25 3.69 11.15 11.36
N SER A 26 3.99 10.18 12.23
CA SER A 26 5.30 9.50 12.24
C SER A 26 5.43 8.56 11.03
N ASP A 27 6.67 8.22 10.66
CA ASP A 27 6.96 7.24 9.60
C ASP A 27 6.25 5.89 9.84
N GLU A 28 6.19 5.44 11.11
CA GLU A 28 5.50 4.20 11.47
C GLU A 28 3.98 4.27 11.21
N VAL A 29 3.34 5.40 11.57
CA VAL A 29 1.90 5.62 11.34
C VAL A 29 1.62 5.77 9.85
N ALA A 30 2.40 6.59 9.15
CA ALA A 30 2.27 6.77 7.70
C ALA A 30 2.45 5.44 6.95
N HIS A 31 3.43 4.63 7.35
CA HIS A 31 3.64 3.29 6.78
C HIS A 31 2.44 2.37 7.00
N ALA A 32 1.87 2.35 8.21
CA ALA A 32 0.70 1.54 8.53
C ALA A 32 -0.54 1.97 7.73
N GLU A 33 -0.76 3.28 7.57
CA GLU A 33 -1.81 3.85 6.74
C GLU A 33 -1.62 3.48 5.25
N GLY A 34 -0.40 3.64 4.72
CA GLY A 34 -0.09 3.27 3.34
C GLY A 34 -0.33 1.78 3.05
N LEU A 35 0.10 0.89 3.95
CA LEU A 35 -0.19 -0.55 3.81
C LEU A 35 -1.69 -0.84 3.86
N THR A 36 -2.46 -0.06 4.61
CA THR A 36 -3.92 -0.22 4.71
C THR A 36 -4.59 0.23 3.41
N ALA A 37 -4.25 1.40 2.89
CA ALA A 37 -4.78 1.92 1.64
C ALA A 37 -4.47 1.00 0.45
N ALA A 38 -3.22 0.54 0.35
CA ALA A 38 -2.79 -0.40 -0.68
C ALA A 38 -3.53 -1.74 -0.61
N ALA A 39 -3.74 -2.29 0.60
CA ALA A 39 -4.50 -3.53 0.79
C ALA A 39 -5.99 -3.36 0.44
N MET A 40 -6.61 -2.25 0.86
CA MET A 40 -7.99 -1.94 0.50
C MET A 40 -8.17 -1.79 -1.02
N LEU A 41 -7.23 -1.13 -1.69
CA LEU A 41 -7.24 -1.01 -3.15
C LEU A 41 -7.12 -2.38 -3.81
N LEU A 42 -6.15 -3.20 -3.37
CA LEU A 42 -5.94 -4.54 -3.92
C LEU A 42 -7.21 -5.41 -3.78
N ALA A 43 -7.83 -5.41 -2.60
CA ALA A 43 -9.09 -6.11 -2.36
C ALA A 43 -10.19 -5.61 -3.30
N ALA A 44 -10.33 -4.28 -3.45
CA ALA A 44 -11.36 -3.68 -4.30
C ALA A 44 -11.22 -4.03 -5.79
N VAL A 45 -9.99 -4.09 -6.32
CA VAL A 45 -9.76 -4.31 -7.77
C VAL A 45 -9.68 -5.78 -8.16
N THR A 46 -9.40 -6.68 -7.22
CA THR A 46 -9.25 -8.12 -7.49
C THR A 46 -10.37 -8.98 -6.89
N GLY A 47 -11.13 -8.46 -5.93
CA GLY A 47 -12.15 -9.20 -5.20
C GLY A 47 -11.59 -10.23 -4.21
N VAL A 48 -10.29 -10.17 -3.87
CA VAL A 48 -9.72 -11.03 -2.82
C VAL A 48 -10.09 -10.51 -1.44
N GLU A 49 -10.17 -11.42 -0.46
CA GLU A 49 -10.46 -11.08 0.94
C GLU A 49 -9.42 -10.11 1.53
N ASP A 50 -9.85 -9.17 2.37
CA ASP A 50 -9.01 -8.13 2.97
C ASP A 50 -7.74 -8.69 3.63
N SER A 51 -7.86 -9.82 4.34
CA SER A 51 -6.72 -10.47 4.98
C SER A 51 -5.68 -11.03 3.99
N ALA A 52 -6.14 -11.53 2.85
CA ALA A 52 -5.28 -12.02 1.78
C ALA A 52 -4.63 -10.86 1.03
N ALA A 53 -5.39 -9.79 0.74
CA ALA A 53 -4.87 -8.57 0.15
C ALA A 53 -3.78 -7.95 1.04
N ARG A 54 -4.03 -7.89 2.35
CA ARG A 54 -3.06 -7.36 3.33
C ARG A 54 -1.76 -8.16 3.31
N ALA A 55 -1.84 -9.48 3.35
CA ALA A 55 -0.67 -10.35 3.30
C ALA A 55 0.11 -10.21 1.98
N GLU A 56 -0.57 -10.06 0.84
CA GLU A 56 0.08 -9.84 -0.46
C GLU A 56 0.80 -8.49 -0.50
N VAL A 57 0.16 -7.42 -0.03
CA VAL A 57 0.77 -6.07 0.03
C VAL A 57 1.98 -6.05 0.97
N GLU A 58 1.90 -6.64 2.16
CA GLU A 58 3.06 -6.73 3.06
C GLU A 58 4.19 -7.57 2.44
N GLY A 59 3.85 -8.66 1.75
CA GLY A 59 4.80 -9.57 1.13
C GLY A 59 5.61 -8.96 -0.01
N ILE A 60 5.06 -7.98 -0.74
CA ILE A 60 5.80 -7.27 -1.80
C ILE A 60 6.70 -6.15 -1.28
N ASN A 61 6.56 -5.77 0.00
CA ASN A 61 7.31 -4.69 0.66
C ASN A 61 7.33 -3.36 -0.16
N PRO A 62 6.21 -2.61 -0.19
CA PRO A 62 6.05 -1.43 -1.04
C PRO A 62 7.13 -0.37 -0.78
N LYS A 63 7.50 -0.17 0.50
CA LYS A 63 8.57 0.75 0.91
C LYS A 63 9.90 0.41 0.25
N ALA A 64 10.28 -0.87 0.23
CA ALA A 64 11.51 -1.30 -0.42
C ALA A 64 11.44 -1.21 -1.95
N ARG A 65 10.26 -1.46 -2.55
CA ARG A 65 10.06 -1.40 -4.00
C ARG A 65 10.14 0.03 -4.55
N LEU A 66 9.64 1.00 -3.81
CA LEU A 66 9.68 2.42 -4.18
C LEU A 66 11.06 3.06 -3.98
N ALA A 67 11.92 2.44 -3.16
CA ALA A 67 13.28 2.92 -2.92
C ALA A 67 14.32 2.38 -3.93
N ALA A 68 13.92 1.49 -4.84
CA ALA A 68 14.78 0.80 -5.81
C ALA A 68 14.68 1.40 -7.22
#